data_AF-A0A0X3BIW2-F1
#
_entry.id   AF-A0A0X3BIW2-F1
#
_cell.length_a   1.000
_cell.length_b   1.000
_cell.length_c   1.000
_cell.angle_alpha   90.00
_cell.angle_beta   90.00
_cell.angle_gamma   90.00
#
_symmetry.space_group_name_H-M   'P 1'
#
loop_
_entity.id
_entity.type
_entity.pdbx_description
1 polymer ?
#
loop_
_entity_poly.entity_id
_entity_poly.type
_entity_poly.pdbx_seq_one_letter_code
_entity_poly.pdbx_strand_id
1 'polypeptide(L)'
;MTGKRPPSIREALKTLVRLGLIENISSDVQHPVYRVVVESKKFVALSLLAYAVIDDRDGTDCMDTAIQDYYNSSLRAKVEPLAIAMNYTGKWTIGGEYSERDTDSGYVTFAAGA
;
A
#
# COMPACT_ATOMS: atom_id res chain seq x y z
N MET A 1 -18.88 -19.68 -35.23
CA MET A 1 -18.54 -18.26 -35.44
C MET A 1 -19.74 -17.41 -35.05
N THR A 2 -19.73 -16.80 -33.87
CA THR A 2 -20.85 -15.94 -33.42
C THR A 2 -20.78 -14.63 -34.18
N GLY A 3 -21.70 -14.37 -35.10
CA GLY A 3 -21.78 -13.16 -35.94
C GLY A 3 -22.09 -11.86 -35.20
N LYS A 4 -21.60 -11.70 -33.97
CA LYS A 4 -21.69 -10.45 -33.21
C LYS A 4 -20.67 -9.47 -33.81
N ARG A 5 -21.16 -8.31 -34.26
CA ARG A 5 -20.30 -7.19 -34.64
C ARG A 5 -19.40 -6.85 -33.45
N PRO A 6 -18.12 -6.54 -33.66
CA PRO A 6 -17.24 -6.12 -32.57
C PRO A 6 -17.88 -4.90 -31.89
N PRO A 7 -17.88 -4.85 -30.54
CA PRO A 7 -18.43 -3.72 -29.83
C PRO A 7 -17.72 -2.44 -30.29
N SER A 8 -18.48 -1.37 -30.47
CA SER A 8 -17.87 -0.10 -30.81
C SER A 8 -16.92 0.35 -29.69
N ILE A 9 -15.86 1.08 -30.03
CA ILE A 9 -14.92 1.63 -29.03
C ILE A 9 -15.70 2.42 -27.95
N ARG A 10 -16.75 3.13 -28.35
CA ARG A 10 -17.64 3.87 -27.44
C ARG A 10 -18.35 2.96 -26.43
N GLU A 11 -18.83 1.79 -26.85
CA GLU A 11 -19.46 0.82 -25.96
C GLU A 11 -18.46 0.16 -25.01
N ALA A 12 -17.25 -0.13 -25.51
CA ALA A 12 -16.17 -0.64 -24.66
C ALA A 12 -15.81 0.38 -23.57
N LEU A 13 -15.59 1.64 -23.94
CA LEU A 13 -15.32 2.72 -22.98
C LEU A 13 -16.47 2.90 -21.98
N LYS A 14 -17.73 2.90 -22.45
CA LYS A 14 -18.90 2.98 -21.55
C LYS A 14 -18.94 1.80 -20.57
N THR A 15 -18.55 0.62 -21.00
CA THR A 15 -18.47 -0.56 -20.16
C THR A 15 -17.36 -0.43 -19.11
N LEU A 16 -16.17 0.01 -19.51
CA LEU A 16 -15.04 0.23 -18.60
C LEU A 16 -15.36 1.31 -17.54
N VAL A 17 -16.06 2.38 -17.92
CA VAL A 17 -16.59 3.38 -17.00
C VAL A 17 -17.60 2.76 -16.03
N ARG A 18 -18.57 2.00 -16.54
CA ARG A 18 -19.57 1.32 -15.70
C ARG A 18 -18.95 0.33 -14.71
N LEU A 19 -17.87 -0.35 -15.10
CA LEU A 19 -17.15 -1.26 -14.23
C LEU A 19 -16.32 -0.53 -13.16
N GLY A 20 -16.05 0.76 -13.34
CA GLY A 20 -15.21 1.57 -12.47
C GLY A 20 -13.71 1.31 -12.67
N LEU A 21 -13.31 0.96 -13.91
CA LEU A 21 -11.91 0.77 -14.29
C LEU A 21 -11.30 2.05 -14.85
N ILE A 22 -12.12 2.87 -15.50
CA ILE A 22 -11.75 4.20 -16.00
C ILE A 22 -12.83 5.22 -15.62
N GLU A 23 -12.49 6.49 -15.61
CA GLU A 23 -13.41 7.60 -15.38
C GLU A 23 -13.22 8.69 -16.44
N ASN A 24 -14.28 9.41 -16.79
CA ASN A 24 -14.17 10.58 -17.67
C ASN A 24 -13.81 11.80 -16.82
N ILE A 25 -12.66 12.42 -17.10
CA ILE A 25 -12.20 13.64 -16.43
C ILE A 25 -12.56 14.90 -17.23
N SER A 26 -13.06 14.74 -18.46
CA SER A 26 -13.50 15.86 -19.30
C SER A 26 -14.98 16.18 -19.07
N SER A 27 -15.29 17.47 -18.97
CA SER A 27 -16.65 17.99 -19.02
C SER A 27 -17.19 18.10 -20.45
N ASP A 28 -16.32 18.05 -21.47
CA ASP A 28 -16.71 18.11 -22.87
C ASP A 28 -17.18 16.73 -23.37
N VAL A 29 -18.44 16.68 -23.80
CA VAL A 29 -19.09 15.48 -24.33
C VAL A 29 -18.58 15.12 -25.73
N GLN A 30 -18.12 16.11 -26.51
CA GLN A 30 -17.57 15.90 -27.85
C GLN A 30 -16.14 15.36 -27.79
N HIS A 31 -15.37 15.76 -26.77
CA HIS A 31 -13.97 15.37 -26.59
C HIS A 31 -13.74 14.76 -25.19
N PRO A 32 -14.23 13.52 -24.95
CA PRO A 32 -14.06 12.86 -23.66
C PRO A 32 -12.60 12.45 -23.44
N VAL A 33 -12.13 12.61 -22.20
CA VAL A 33 -10.78 12.22 -21.78
C VAL A 33 -10.92 11.27 -20.61
N TYR A 34 -10.33 10.08 -20.72
CA TYR A 34 -10.47 9.03 -19.71
C TYR A 34 -9.18 8.84 -18.92
N ARG A 35 -9.32 8.64 -17.60
CA ARG A 35 -8.24 8.28 -16.69
C ARG A 35 -8.49 6.88 -16.13
N VAL A 36 -7.43 6.09 -15.95
CA VAL A 36 -7.49 4.78 -15.29
C VAL A 36 -7.60 4.96 -13.77
N VAL A 37 -8.52 4.24 -13.14
CA VAL A 37 -8.71 4.26 -11.69
C VAL A 37 -7.80 3.22 -11.05
N VAL A 38 -6.51 3.55 -10.92
CA VAL A 38 -5.46 2.62 -10.43
C VAL A 38 -5.70 2.15 -8.99
N GLU A 39 -6.38 2.96 -8.18
CA GLU A 39 -6.73 2.64 -6.79
C GLU A 39 -7.91 1.66 -6.66
N SER A 40 -8.60 1.36 -7.77
CA SER A 40 -9.72 0.44 -7.78
C SER A 40 -9.25 -0.98 -7.49
N LYS A 41 -9.81 -1.60 -6.45
CA LYS A 41 -9.56 -3.03 -6.16
C LYS A 41 -9.83 -3.94 -7.36
N LYS A 42 -10.80 -3.56 -8.21
CA LYS A 42 -11.11 -4.29 -9.45
C LYS A 42 -9.99 -4.19 -10.47
N PHE A 43 -9.41 -3.00 -10.62
CA PHE A 43 -8.27 -2.78 -11.51
C PHE A 43 -7.07 -3.59 -11.02
N VAL A 44 -6.73 -3.48 -9.73
CA VAL A 44 -5.63 -4.26 -9.12
C VAL A 44 -5.84 -5.76 -9.32
N ALA A 45 -7.04 -6.28 -9.04
CA ALA A 45 -7.35 -7.70 -9.22
C ALA A 45 -7.20 -8.16 -10.68
N LEU A 46 -7.66 -7.36 -11.64
CA LEU A 46 -7.50 -7.67 -13.07
C LEU A 46 -6.05 -7.60 -13.52
N SER A 47 -5.26 -6.64 -13.00
CA SER A 47 -3.84 -6.56 -13.29
C SER A 47 -3.08 -7.77 -12.75
N LEU A 48 -3.35 -8.19 -11.51
CA LEU A 48 -2.77 -9.42 -10.94
C LEU A 48 -3.18 -10.66 -11.72
N LEU A 49 -4.43 -10.74 -12.17
CA LEU A 49 -4.89 -11.84 -13.03
C LEU A 49 -4.16 -11.83 -14.38
N ALA A 50 -3.90 -10.66 -14.97
CA ALA A 50 -3.14 -10.56 -16.21
C ALA A 50 -1.69 -11.05 -16.03
N TYR A 51 -1.04 -10.70 -14.92
CA TYR A 51 0.30 -11.21 -14.60
C TYR A 51 0.31 -12.72 -14.38
N ALA A 52 -0.71 -13.28 -13.69
CA ALA A 52 -0.85 -14.73 -13.53
C ALA A 52 -0.90 -15.46 -14.88
N VAL A 53 -1.68 -14.93 -15.84
CA VAL A 53 -1.78 -15.51 -17.19
C VAL A 53 -0.46 -15.41 -17.96
N ILE A 54 0.30 -14.34 -17.76
CA ILE A 54 1.63 -14.19 -18.38
C ILE A 54 2.60 -15.22 -17.78
N ASP A 55 2.60 -15.38 -16.46
CA ASP A 55 3.45 -16.37 -15.78
C ASP A 55 3.08 -17.81 -16.14
N ASP A 56 1.80 -18.14 -16.23
CA ASP A 56 1.36 -19.45 -16.70
C ASP A 56 1.87 -19.76 -18.12
N ARG A 57 2.03 -18.72 -18.95
CA ARG A 57 2.50 -18.86 -20.34
C ARG A 57 4.02 -18.93 -20.44
N ASP A 58 4.71 -18.04 -19.73
CA ASP A 58 6.13 -17.73 -19.95
C ASP A 58 7.04 -18.15 -18.78
N GLY A 59 6.47 -18.45 -17.60
CA GLY A 59 7.21 -18.84 -16.40
C GLY A 59 8.08 -17.71 -15.82
N THR A 60 7.60 -16.47 -15.86
CA THR A 60 8.41 -15.26 -15.58
C THR A 60 8.42 -14.78 -14.12
N ASP A 61 7.66 -15.42 -13.23
CA ASP A 61 7.45 -15.01 -11.82
C ASP A 61 7.11 -13.51 -11.65
N CYS A 62 6.52 -12.89 -12.67
CA CYS A 62 6.18 -11.47 -12.69
C CYS A 62 5.02 -11.13 -11.75
N MET A 63 4.15 -12.10 -11.47
CA MET A 63 3.06 -12.02 -10.51
C MET A 63 3.59 -11.81 -9.09
N ASP A 64 4.63 -12.52 -8.68
CA ASP A 64 5.23 -12.37 -7.36
C ASP A 64 5.79 -10.96 -7.16
N THR A 65 6.44 -10.42 -8.20
CA THR A 65 6.93 -9.04 -8.21
C THR A 65 5.78 -8.05 -8.06
N ALA A 66 4.68 -8.25 -8.80
CA ALA A 66 3.51 -7.38 -8.72
C ALA A 66 2.79 -7.46 -7.36
N ILE A 67 2.73 -8.65 -6.75
CA ILE A 67 2.18 -8.84 -5.39
C ILE A 67 3.03 -8.09 -4.37
N GLN A 68 4.36 -8.21 -4.46
CA GLN A 68 5.27 -7.55 -3.54
C GLN A 68 5.19 -6.02 -3.65
N ASP A 69 5.07 -5.48 -4.86
CA ASP A 69 4.88 -4.05 -5.10
C ASP A 69 3.53 -3.56 -4.53
N TYR A 70 2.45 -4.31 -4.75
CA TYR A 70 1.15 -4.00 -4.16
C TYR A 70 1.18 -4.01 -2.63
N TYR A 71 1.84 -5.02 -2.04
CA TYR A 71 2.02 -5.09 -0.59
C TYR A 71 2.73 -3.85 -0.06
N ASN A 72 3.90 -3.52 -0.62
CA ASN A 72 4.73 -2.41 -0.17
C ASN A 72 4.05 -1.04 -0.32
N SER A 73 3.37 -0.82 -1.44
CA SER A 73 2.73 0.46 -1.74
C SER A 73 1.40 0.67 -0.99
N SER A 74 0.60 -0.38 -0.81
CA SER A 74 -0.82 -0.24 -0.46
C SER A 74 -1.25 -0.92 0.84
N LEU A 75 -0.53 -1.96 1.27
CA LEU A 75 -0.89 -2.78 2.43
C LEU A 75 0.06 -2.61 3.61
N ARG A 76 1.35 -2.43 3.39
CA ARG A 76 2.39 -2.46 4.43
C ARG A 76 2.04 -1.56 5.62
N ALA A 77 1.69 -0.30 5.35
CA ALA A 77 1.30 0.66 6.38
C ALA A 77 0.01 0.30 7.14
N LYS A 78 -0.84 -0.57 6.58
CA LYS A 78 -2.12 -0.99 7.18
C LYS A 78 -2.01 -2.29 7.97
N VAL A 79 -1.10 -3.17 7.57
CA VAL A 79 -1.01 -4.54 8.09
C VAL A 79 0.20 -4.76 9.00
N GLU A 80 1.29 -4.01 8.81
CA GLU A 80 2.45 -4.14 9.67
C GLU A 80 2.28 -3.35 10.97
N PRO A 81 2.63 -3.95 12.12
CA PRO A 81 2.63 -3.24 13.38
C PRO A 81 3.67 -2.11 13.36
N LEU A 82 3.25 -0.90 13.69
CA LEU A 82 4.10 0.31 13.76
C LEU A 82 5.29 0.16 14.71
N ALA A 83 5.15 -0.66 15.75
CA ALA A 83 6.22 -1.04 16.64
C ALA A 83 5.93 -2.42 17.22
N ILE A 84 6.92 -3.30 17.19
CA ILE A 84 6.94 -4.52 17.99
C ILE A 84 7.68 -4.15 19.27
N ALA A 85 6.99 -4.16 20.42
CA ALA A 85 7.67 -4.04 21.71
C ALA A 85 8.58 -5.28 21.86
N MET A 86 9.88 -5.09 21.60
CA MET A 86 10.86 -6.11 21.89
C MET A 86 10.99 -6.22 23.40
N ASN A 87 10.43 -7.28 23.97
CA ASN A 87 10.77 -7.69 25.32
C ASN A 87 12.21 -8.20 25.28
N TYR A 88 13.18 -7.30 25.45
CA TYR A 88 14.54 -7.70 25.75
C TYR A 88 14.50 -8.45 27.08
N THR A 89 14.61 -9.78 27.03
CA THR A 89 14.98 -10.64 28.15
C THR A 89 16.46 -10.46 28.52
N GLY A 90 16.97 -9.23 28.40
CA GLY A 90 18.24 -8.82 28.95
C GLY A 90 18.00 -8.40 30.40
N LYS A 91 18.58 -9.15 31.33
CA LYS A 91 18.63 -8.82 32.74
C LYS A 91 19.12 -7.37 32.88
N TRP A 92 18.27 -6.45 33.33
CA TRP A 92 18.67 -5.08 33.67
C TRP A 92 19.60 -5.17 34.87
N THR A 93 20.91 -5.23 34.62
CA THR A 93 21.89 -4.93 35.66
C THR A 93 21.89 -3.41 35.81
N ILE A 94 21.19 -2.92 36.84
CA ILE A 94 21.37 -1.56 37.34
C ILE A 94 22.79 -1.53 37.94
N GLY A 95 23.78 -1.37 37.07
CA GLY A 95 25.14 -1.02 37.44
C GLY A 95 25.13 0.46 37.79
N GLY A 96 24.82 0.77 39.05
CA GLY A 96 24.98 2.11 39.58
C GLY A 96 26.45 2.41 39.76
N GLU A 97 26.97 3.36 38.99
CA GLU A 97 28.08 4.20 39.42
C GLU A 97 27.74 5.64 39.04
N TYR A 98 27.07 6.32 39.98
CA TYR A 98 27.00 7.77 40.00
C TYR A 98 28.38 8.28 40.47
N SER A 99 29.16 8.91 39.59
CA SER A 99 30.27 9.76 40.04
C SER A 99 29.72 11.15 40.37
N GLU A 100 29.97 11.59 41.59
CA GLU A 100 29.50 12.86 42.14
C GLU A 100 30.01 14.10 41.38
N ARG A 101 29.06 15.02 41.16
CA ARG A 101 29.10 16.50 41.30
C ARG A 101 30.35 17.25 40.82
N ASP A 102 30.10 18.16 39.86
CA ASP A 102 30.49 19.55 40.04
C ASP A 102 29.29 20.47 39.81
N THR A 103 29.20 21.44 40.71
CA THR A 103 28.16 22.43 40.95
C THR A 103 28.03 23.46 39.82
N ASP A 104 26.81 23.69 39.30
CA ASP A 104 26.12 24.99 39.39
C ASP A 104 24.69 24.94 38.79
N SER A 105 23.75 25.65 39.43
CA SER A 105 22.47 26.14 38.89
C SER A 105 21.31 25.17 38.55
N GLY A 106 20.32 25.07 39.47
CA GLY A 106 18.93 25.38 39.08
C GLY A 106 17.77 24.37 39.23
N TYR A 107 17.63 23.61 40.34
CA TYR A 107 16.38 22.91 40.80
C TYR A 107 15.70 21.87 39.83
N VAL A 108 14.82 20.91 40.19
CA VAL A 108 14.06 20.51 41.40
C VAL A 108 14.04 18.96 41.48
N THR A 109 14.21 18.40 42.68
CA THR A 109 13.91 16.99 43.03
C THR A 109 12.42 16.74 43.25
N PHE A 110 11.88 15.64 42.72
CA PHE A 110 10.60 15.09 43.16
C PHE A 110 10.82 13.82 43.97
N ALA A 111 10.35 13.84 45.21
CA ALA A 111 10.24 12.67 46.07
C ALA A 111 8.89 11.99 45.84
N ALA A 112 8.89 10.67 45.60
CA ALA A 112 7.70 9.84 45.72
C ALA A 112 7.71 9.20 47.12
N GLY A 113 6.72 9.55 47.93
CA GLY A 113 6.57 9.08 49.30
C GLY A 113 5.84 7.73 49.41
N ALA A 114 6.23 7.04 50.49
CA ALA A 114 5.64 5.89 51.19
C ALA A 114 5.48 4.57 50.42
#